data_AF-A0A439CLL9-F1
#
_entry.id   AF-A0A439CLL9-F1
#
_cell.length_a   1.000
_cell.length_b   1.000
_cell.length_c   1.000
_cell.angle_alpha   90.00
_cell.angle_beta   90.00
_cell.angle_gamma   90.00
#
_symmetry.space_group_name_H-M   'P 1'
#
loop_
_entity.id
_entity.type
_entity.pdbx_description
1 polymer ?
#
loop_
_entity_poly.entity_id
_entity_poly.type
_entity_poly.pdbx_seq_one_letter_code
_entity_poly.pdbx_strand_id
1 'polypeptide(L)'
;MAETNVPSLLQARYGTAADFVAAGGGDGGGNSTVETLLQHRSVRHYLPEKLPAGSLETIVAAAQSAATSSNLQTWSVIALEDPERKDKAATLCGDQDFIRHAPLFLIFCADLNRLTKASRSTGCAARGSSSPRCSS
;
A
#
# COMPACT_ATOMS: atom_id res chain seq x y z
N MET A 1 7.54 -26.02 -16.43
CA MET A 1 7.49 -24.64 -15.91
C MET A 1 8.85 -24.38 -15.27
N ALA A 2 9.55 -23.31 -15.64
CA ALA A 2 10.85 -23.00 -15.03
C ALA A 2 10.65 -22.70 -13.54
N GLU A 3 11.49 -23.28 -12.69
CA GLU A 3 11.48 -23.05 -11.25
C GLU A 3 11.84 -21.59 -10.98
N THR A 4 10.93 -20.85 -10.33
CA THR A 4 11.13 -19.43 -10.07
C THR A 4 11.92 -19.27 -8.79
N ASN A 5 13.19 -18.89 -8.91
CA ASN A 5 14.08 -18.62 -7.77
C ASN A 5 14.65 -17.20 -7.85
N VAL A 6 15.17 -16.69 -6.73
CA VAL A 6 15.73 -15.33 -6.66
C VAL A 6 16.77 -15.03 -7.75
N PRO A 7 17.76 -15.91 -8.04
CA PRO A 7 18.70 -15.68 -9.14
C PRO A 7 18.02 -15.47 -10.50
N SER A 8 17.04 -16.29 -10.85
CA SER A 8 16.30 -16.16 -12.12
C SER A 8 15.48 -14.87 -12.18
N LEU A 9 14.91 -14.42 -11.06
CA LEU A 9 14.16 -13.17 -10.96
C LEU A 9 15.06 -11.93 -11.07
N LEU A 10 16.24 -11.98 -10.46
CA LEU A 10 17.25 -10.92 -10.59
C LEU A 10 17.73 -10.84 -12.04
N GLN A 11 17.98 -11.97 -12.70
CA GLN A 11 18.34 -11.99 -14.11
C GLN A 11 17.23 -11.43 -14.99
N ALA A 12 15.97 -11.80 -14.76
CA ALA A 12 14.84 -11.24 -15.49
C ALA A 12 14.72 -9.71 -15.31
N ARG A 13 15.09 -9.19 -14.14
CA ARG A 13 15.02 -7.75 -13.82
C ARG A 13 16.18 -6.95 -14.41
N TYR A 14 17.40 -7.47 -14.34
CA TYR A 14 18.62 -6.73 -14.73
C TYR A 14 19.14 -7.10 -16.12
N GLY A 15 18.64 -8.18 -16.73
CA GLY A 15 19.07 -8.66 -18.05
C GLY A 15 20.40 -9.41 -18.04
N THR A 16 21.09 -9.48 -16.91
CA THR A 16 22.34 -10.22 -16.70
C THR A 16 22.23 -11.10 -15.47
N ALA A 17 23.08 -12.12 -15.36
CA ALA A 17 23.25 -12.80 -14.07
C ALA A 17 23.63 -11.75 -13.02
N ALA A 18 23.01 -11.80 -11.84
CA ALA A 18 23.38 -10.91 -10.75
C ALA A 18 24.82 -11.23 -10.34
N ASP A 19 25.73 -10.26 -10.48
CA ASP A 19 27.14 -10.38 -10.08
C ASP A 19 27.32 -10.29 -8.54
N PHE A 20 26.22 -10.20 -7.80
CA PHE A 20 26.19 -10.17 -6.35
C PHE A 20 25.50 -11.41 -5.79
N VAL A 21 25.97 -11.86 -4.63
CA VAL A 21 25.33 -12.96 -3.90
C VAL A 21 23.99 -12.47 -3.36
N ALA A 22 22.89 -13.09 -3.79
CA ALA A 22 21.58 -12.83 -3.20
C ALA A 22 21.65 -13.09 -1.69
N ALA A 23 21.12 -12.15 -0.89
CA ALA A 23 21.17 -12.26 0.56
C ALA A 23 20.37 -13.49 1.03
N GLY A 24 21.06 -14.45 1.66
CA GLY A 24 20.50 -15.74 2.12
C GLY A 24 21.48 -16.87 1.85
N GLY A 25 22.34 -17.18 2.82
CA GLY A 25 23.40 -18.19 2.67
C GLY A 25 22.85 -19.62 2.64
N GLY A 26 23.20 -20.35 1.57
CA GLY A 26 23.39 -21.81 1.59
C GLY A 26 22.15 -22.69 1.44
N ASP A 27 21.53 -22.73 0.25
CA ASP A 27 20.72 -23.85 -0.30
C ASP A 27 19.97 -23.50 -1.60
N GLY A 28 19.80 -22.21 -1.90
CA GLY A 28 18.93 -21.78 -2.99
C GLY A 28 18.50 -20.32 -2.91
N GLY A 29 18.86 -19.63 -1.82
CA GLY A 29 19.16 -18.19 -1.84
C GLY A 29 17.95 -17.27 -2.01
N GLY A 30 16.79 -17.66 -1.48
CA GLY A 30 15.59 -16.83 -1.48
C GLY A 30 14.65 -17.16 -0.32
N ASN A 31 13.95 -16.14 0.18
CA ASN A 31 12.74 -16.35 0.98
C ASN A 31 11.52 -15.86 0.18
N SER A 32 10.34 -16.38 0.52
CA SER A 32 9.11 -16.07 -0.21
C SER A 32 8.78 -14.56 -0.26
N THR A 33 9.19 -13.80 0.76
CA THR A 33 9.00 -12.34 0.79
C THR A 33 9.83 -11.65 -0.28
N VAL A 34 11.13 -11.98 -0.39
CA VAL A 34 12.02 -11.41 -1.41
C VAL A 34 11.57 -11.82 -2.80
N GLU A 35 11.17 -13.07 -3.00
CA GLU A 35 10.62 -13.55 -4.27
C GLU A 35 9.37 -12.76 -4.67
N THR A 36 8.42 -12.57 -3.74
CA THR A 36 7.20 -11.78 -3.96
C THR A 36 7.53 -10.35 -4.39
N LEU A 37 8.50 -9.70 -3.74
CA LEU A 37 8.93 -8.35 -4.07
C LEU A 37 9.60 -8.25 -5.44
N LEU A 38 10.40 -9.26 -5.81
CA LEU A 38 11.08 -9.30 -7.11
C LEU A 38 10.13 -9.65 -8.27
N GLN A 39 9.08 -10.44 -8.01
CA GLN A 39 8.03 -10.77 -8.97
C GLN A 39 7.01 -9.64 -9.18
N HIS A 40 7.05 -8.56 -8.39
CA HIS A 40 6.08 -7.48 -8.44
C HIS A 40 5.96 -6.89 -9.85
N ARG A 41 4.71 -6.83 -10.32
CA ARG A 41 4.28 -6.15 -11.54
C ARG A 41 2.93 -5.48 -11.32
N SER A 42 2.71 -4.31 -11.93
CA SER A 42 1.39 -3.69 -11.90
C SER A 42 0.40 -4.50 -12.74
N VAL A 43 -0.65 -5.00 -12.10
CA VAL A 43 -1.78 -5.66 -12.76
C VAL A 43 -2.87 -4.63 -13.01
N ARG A 44 -3.45 -4.62 -14.22
CA ARG A 44 -4.55 -3.71 -14.62
C ARG A 44 -5.71 -4.43 -15.29
N HIS A 45 -5.76 -5.76 -15.17
CA HIS A 45 -6.84 -6.58 -15.69
C HIS A 45 -7.22 -7.56 -14.58
N TYR A 46 -8.47 -7.51 -14.13
CA TYR A 46 -8.95 -8.24 -12.97
C TYR A 46 -10.09 -9.15 -13.36
N LEU A 47 -10.19 -10.28 -12.66
CA LEU A 47 -11.37 -11.12 -12.72
C LEU A 47 -12.55 -10.41 -12.03
N PRO A 48 -13.81 -10.68 -12.43
CA PRO A 48 -15.00 -10.11 -11.79
C PRO A 48 -15.27 -10.69 -10.39
N GLU A 49 -14.41 -11.61 -9.92
CA GLU A 49 -14.54 -12.29 -8.64
C GLU A 49 -14.29 -11.34 -7.47
N LYS A 50 -15.11 -11.47 -6.43
CA LYS A 50 -14.90 -10.74 -5.17
C LYS A 50 -13.67 -11.27 -4.46
N LEU A 51 -13.07 -10.41 -3.64
CA LEU A 51 -11.98 -10.84 -2.76
C LEU A 51 -12.49 -11.86 -1.73
N PRO A 52 -11.66 -12.84 -1.35
CA PRO A 52 -11.94 -13.72 -0.21
C PRO A 52 -12.19 -12.92 1.07
N ALA A 53 -13.05 -13.45 1.95
CA ALA A 53 -13.29 -12.86 3.27
C ALA A 53 -11.97 -12.69 4.05
N GLY A 54 -11.80 -11.56 4.76
CA GLY A 54 -10.59 -11.25 5.51
C GLY A 54 -9.48 -10.58 4.68
N SER A 55 -9.63 -10.49 3.35
CA SER A 55 -8.58 -9.91 2.49
C SER A 55 -8.36 -8.43 2.77
N LEU A 56 -9.43 -7.64 2.87
CA LEU A 56 -9.35 -6.21 3.15
C LEU A 56 -8.68 -5.94 4.51
N GLU A 57 -9.12 -6.67 5.54
CA GLU A 57 -8.59 -6.57 6.90
C GLU A 57 -7.10 -6.91 6.93
N THR A 58 -6.70 -7.98 6.24
CA THR A 58 -5.29 -8.41 6.16
C THR A 58 -4.44 -7.36 5.44
N ILE A 59 -4.94 -6.80 4.32
CA ILE A 59 -4.24 -5.74 3.57
C ILE A 59 -4.08 -4.49 4.44
N VAL A 60 -5.13 -4.07 5.15
CA VAL A 60 -5.09 -2.89 6.03
C VAL A 60 -4.14 -3.13 7.20
N ALA A 61 -4.16 -4.31 7.82
CA ALA A 61 -3.23 -4.66 8.90
C ALA A 61 -1.76 -4.67 8.43
N ALA A 62 -1.49 -5.22 7.25
CA ALA A 62 -0.18 -5.16 6.62
C ALA A 62 0.27 -3.72 6.35
N ALA A 63 -0.63 -2.87 5.82
CA ALA A 63 -0.35 -1.45 5.59
C ALA A 63 -0.06 -0.69 6.91
N GLN A 64 -0.79 -0.98 7.98
CA GLN A 64 -0.55 -0.41 9.32
C GLN A 64 0.78 -0.84 9.95
N SER A 65 1.33 -1.98 9.51
CA SER A 65 2.62 -2.49 9.98
C SER A 65 3.82 -1.78 9.37
N ALA A 66 3.62 -0.93 8.35
CA ALA A 66 4.69 -0.15 7.74
C ALA A 66 5.24 0.92 8.70
N ALA A 67 6.52 1.26 8.53
CA ALA A 67 7.15 2.31 9.33
C ALA A 67 6.44 3.67 9.11
N THR A 68 6.16 4.38 10.21
CA THR A 68 5.59 5.73 10.18
C THR A 68 6.40 6.68 11.04
N SER A 69 6.61 7.91 10.56
CA SER A 69 7.38 8.92 11.29
C SER A 69 6.72 9.20 12.64
N SER A 70 7.51 9.10 13.72
CA SER A 70 7.07 9.29 15.11
C SER A 70 5.82 8.49 15.51
N ASN A 71 5.54 7.37 14.82
CA ASN A 71 4.33 6.56 14.99
C ASN A 71 3.00 7.35 14.88
N LEU A 72 2.99 8.46 14.12
CA LEU A 72 1.83 9.35 14.05
C LEU A 72 0.69 8.79 13.18
N GLN A 73 0.98 7.81 12.31
CA GLN A 73 0.00 7.19 11.41
C GLN A 73 -0.85 8.21 10.64
N THR A 74 -0.20 9.18 9.99
CA THR A 74 -0.84 10.34 9.32
C THR A 74 -1.48 9.99 7.99
N TRP A 75 -2.23 8.90 7.94
CA TRP A 75 -2.94 8.44 6.76
C TRP A 75 -4.29 7.85 7.13
N SER A 76 -5.22 7.98 6.20
CA SER A 76 -6.49 7.26 6.19
C SER A 76 -6.64 6.55 4.86
N VAL A 77 -7.35 5.42 4.85
CA VAL A 77 -7.67 4.70 3.61
C VAL A 77 -9.19 4.59 3.46
N ILE A 78 -9.66 4.83 2.25
CA ILE A 78 -11.05 4.63 1.86
C ILE A 78 -11.11 3.41 0.95
N ALA A 79 -11.87 2.40 1.37
CA ALA A 79 -12.13 1.20 0.58
C ALA A 79 -13.42 1.37 -0.24
N LEU A 80 -13.30 1.25 -1.56
CA LEU A 80 -14.44 1.31 -2.48
C LEU A 80 -14.67 -0.05 -3.14
N GLU A 81 -15.82 -0.65 -2.81
CA GLU A 81 -16.33 -1.87 -3.47
C GLU A 81 -17.55 -1.56 -4.36
N ASP A 82 -18.32 -0.53 -4.00
CA ASP A 82 -19.53 -0.12 -4.70
C ASP A 82 -19.24 0.25 -6.17
N PRO A 83 -19.91 -0.39 -7.15
CA PRO A 83 -19.66 -0.17 -8.57
C PRO A 83 -19.87 1.27 -9.01
N GLU A 84 -20.91 1.96 -8.53
CA GLU A 84 -21.20 3.35 -8.93
C GLU A 84 -20.12 4.32 -8.42
N ARG A 85 -19.63 4.11 -7.19
CA ARG A 85 -18.52 4.90 -6.64
C ARG A 85 -17.21 4.61 -7.36
N LYS A 86 -16.94 3.36 -7.73
CA LYS A 86 -15.75 3.01 -8.53
C LYS A 86 -15.80 3.60 -9.92
N ASP A 87 -16.96 3.65 -10.57
CA ASP A 87 -17.14 4.30 -11.87
C ASP A 87 -16.83 5.79 -11.81
N LYS A 88 -17.39 6.49 -10.81
CA LYS A 88 -17.07 7.90 -10.55
C LYS A 88 -15.58 8.11 -10.25
N ALA A 89 -14.98 7.24 -9.44
CA ALA A 89 -13.55 7.30 -9.16
C ALA A 89 -12.70 7.10 -10.42
N ALA A 90 -13.07 6.15 -11.29
CA ALA A 90 -12.38 5.90 -12.54
C ALA A 90 -12.38 7.13 -13.45
N THR A 91 -13.54 7.78 -13.61
CA THR A 91 -13.64 9.04 -14.35
C THR A 91 -12.77 10.15 -13.76
N LEU A 92 -12.79 10.33 -12.43
CA LEU A 92 -11.93 11.31 -11.76
C LEU A 92 -10.43 11.00 -11.91
N CYS A 93 -10.08 9.72 -12.09
CA CYS A 93 -8.71 9.27 -12.31
C CYS A 93 -8.30 9.25 -13.79
N GLY A 94 -9.03 9.92 -14.68
CA GLY A 94 -8.70 9.98 -16.12
C GLY A 94 -9.17 8.75 -16.89
N ASP A 95 -10.37 8.28 -16.57
CA ASP A 95 -11.05 7.14 -17.21
C ASP A 95 -10.21 5.85 -17.24
N GLN A 96 -9.51 5.58 -16.14
CA GLN A 96 -8.75 4.35 -15.98
C GLN A 96 -9.67 3.14 -15.71
N ASP A 97 -10.01 2.39 -16.76
CA ASP A 97 -10.99 1.28 -16.71
C ASP A 97 -10.68 0.18 -15.69
N PHE A 98 -9.40 -0.07 -15.38
CA PHE A 98 -9.05 -1.08 -14.40
C PHE A 98 -9.63 -0.78 -13.00
N ILE A 99 -9.94 0.50 -12.70
CA ILE A 99 -10.59 0.91 -11.45
C ILE A 99 -12.04 0.43 -11.41
N ARG A 100 -12.74 0.47 -12.55
CA ARG A 100 -14.13 -0.02 -12.68
C ARG A 100 -14.20 -1.53 -12.46
N HIS A 101 -13.22 -2.25 -13.01
CA HIS A 101 -13.16 -3.71 -12.97
C HIS A 101 -12.53 -4.28 -11.70
N ALA A 102 -11.68 -3.54 -10.99
CA ALA A 102 -11.06 -4.02 -9.76
C ALA A 102 -12.12 -4.36 -8.71
N PRO A 103 -12.04 -5.52 -8.02
CA PRO A 103 -13.03 -5.89 -7.00
C PRO A 103 -13.04 -4.93 -5.80
N LEU A 104 -11.89 -4.33 -5.49
CA LEU A 104 -11.68 -3.37 -4.41
C LEU A 104 -10.73 -2.27 -4.90
N PHE A 105 -11.08 -1.01 -4.66
CA PHE A 105 -10.22 0.14 -4.92
C PHE A 105 -9.91 0.89 -3.62
N LEU A 106 -8.63 1.07 -3.32
CA LEU A 106 -8.15 1.73 -2.10
C LEU A 106 -7.62 3.12 -2.42
N ILE A 107 -8.13 4.13 -1.71
CA ILE A 107 -7.67 5.52 -1.83
C ILE A 107 -6.96 5.88 -0.52
N PHE A 108 -5.66 6.11 -0.61
CA PHE A 108 -4.85 6.56 0.52
C PHE A 108 -4.82 8.09 0.57
N CYS A 109 -5.15 8.65 1.72
CA CYS A 109 -5.18 10.08 1.96
C CYS A 109 -4.21 10.45 3.08
N ALA A 110 -3.45 11.53 2.91
CA ALA A 110 -2.75 12.15 4.03
C ALA A 110 -3.77 12.70 5.03
N ASP A 111 -3.67 12.30 6.30
CA ASP A 111 -4.66 12.64 7.34
C ASP A 111 -3.99 13.12 8.62
N LEU A 112 -4.02 14.44 8.83
CA LEU A 112 -3.62 15.10 10.08
C LEU A 112 -4.82 15.45 10.98
N ASN A 113 -6.04 15.23 10.49
CA ASN A 113 -7.26 15.53 11.22
C ASN A 113 -7.37 14.65 12.47
N ARG A 114 -6.93 13.38 12.36
CA ARG A 114 -6.85 12.47 13.51
C ARG A 114 -5.98 13.05 14.64
N LEU A 115 -4.79 13.53 14.31
CA LEU A 115 -3.90 14.16 15.29
C LEU A 115 -4.52 15.42 15.89
N THR A 116 -5.14 16.24 15.04
CA THR A 116 -5.81 17.48 15.48
C THR A 116 -6.93 17.19 16.47
N LYS A 117 -7.75 16.17 16.21
CA LYS A 117 -8.81 15.72 17.12
C LYS A 117 -8.24 15.18 18.43
N ALA A 118 -7.19 14.35 18.37
CA ALA A 118 -6.55 13.79 19.55
C ALA A 118 -5.93 14.87 20.45
N SER A 119 -5.27 15.89 19.88
CA SER A 119 -4.72 16.98 20.70
C SER A 119 -5.84 17.78 21.38
N ARG A 120 -6.93 18.08 20.65
CA ARG A 120 -8.11 18.78 21.19
C ARG A 120 -8.76 18.02 22.35
N SER A 121 -8.86 16.69 22.29
CA SER A 121 -9.41 15.88 23.39
C SER A 121 -8.53 15.88 24.65
N THR A 122 -7.23 16.17 24.51
CA THR A 122 -6.27 16.23 25.63
C THR A 122 -6.04 17.66 26.12
N GLY A 123 -6.77 18.66 25.60
CA GLY A 123 -6.66 20.07 26.01
C GLY A 123 -5.43 20.81 25.47
N CYS A 124 -4.60 20.18 24.65
CA CYS A 124 -3.50 20.84 23.96
C CYS A 124 -3.92 21.18 22.52
N ALA A 125 -3.85 22.45 22.13
CA ALA A 125 -4.05 22.81 20.72
C ALA A 125 -2.99 22.11 19.85
N ALA A 126 -3.42 21.31 18.87
CA ALA A 126 -2.54 20.79 17.83
C ALA A 126 -1.90 21.99 17.14
N ARG A 127 -0.57 22.13 17.25
CA ARG A 127 0.18 23.21 16.61
C ARG A 127 0.20 22.96 15.10
N GLY A 128 -0.87 23.36 14.40
CA GLY A 128 -0.83 23.64 12.97
C GLY A 128 -0.07 24.93 12.70
N SER A 129 0.53 25.07 11.52
CA SER A 129 1.36 26.22 11.11
C SER A 129 0.63 27.58 11.04
N SER A 130 -0.62 27.65 11.48
CA SER A 130 -1.42 28.87 11.49
C SER A 130 -2.51 28.86 12.58
N SER A 131 -2.13 28.96 13.87
CA SER A 131 -3.05 29.55 14.86
C SER A 131 -2.31 30.12 16.09
N PRO A 132 -2.90 31.13 16.77
CA PRO A 132 -2.19 32.06 17.66
C PRO A 132 -1.78 31.43 18.98
N ARG A 133 -0.69 31.94 19.56
CA ARG A 133 -0.15 31.52 20.86
C ARG A 133 -1.25 31.62 21.93
N CYS A 134 -1.46 30.53 22.67
CA CYS A 134 -2.16 30.60 23.96
C CYS A 134 -1.33 31.51 24.89
N SER A 135 -1.91 32.63 25.30
CA SER A 135 -1.44 33.45 26.41
C SER A 135 -1.72 32.73 27.72
N SER A 136 -0.66 32.49 28.48
CA SER A 136 -0.67 32.19 29.92
C SER A 136 -1.35 33.30 30.72
#